data_AF-A0A950EXT7-F1
#
_entry.id   AF-A0A950EXT7-F1
#
_cell.length_a   1.000
_cell.length_b   1.000
_cell.length_c   1.000
_cell.angle_alpha   90.00
_cell.angle_beta   90.00
_cell.angle_gamma   90.00
#
_symmetry.space_group_name_H-M   'P 1'
#
loop_
_entity.id
_entity.type
_entity.pdbx_description
1 polymer ?
#
loop_
_entity_poly.entity_id
_entity_poly.type
_entity_poly.pdbx_seq_one_letter_code
_entity_poly.pdbx_strand_id
1 'polypeptide(L)'
;MKRPTIRLLALLLILRVGHATIPVLLQAQTIWVEGEKPARSTMSRHPWWYDQVKKNLLSGSDWMSNWSDDKDGVAEYVIEVPATGHYTLWIRANPVGTRLAYLIDSGKWTPIDMTGRSSSRT
;
A
#
# COMPACT_ATOMS: atom_id res chain seq x y z
N MET A 1 35.05 60.79 -43.30
CA MET A 1 34.13 59.69 -42.95
C MET A 1 34.93 58.45 -42.54
N LYS A 2 35.21 58.26 -41.24
CA LYS A 2 35.57 57.00 -40.58
C LYS A 2 35.24 57.17 -39.08
N ARG A 3 34.41 56.30 -38.50
CA ARG A 3 34.13 56.24 -37.05
C ARG A 3 34.82 54.98 -36.49
N PRO A 4 35.39 55.01 -35.28
CA PRO A 4 36.08 53.86 -34.73
C PRO A 4 35.08 52.83 -34.19
N THR A 5 35.33 51.56 -34.49
CA THR A 5 34.57 50.41 -34.00
C THR A 5 34.90 50.16 -32.54
N ILE A 6 33.92 50.38 -31.65
CA ILE A 6 34.00 49.95 -30.26
C ILE A 6 33.82 48.43 -30.23
N ARG A 7 34.87 47.70 -29.85
CA ARG A 7 34.77 46.25 -29.56
C ARG A 7 34.17 46.08 -28.17
N LEU A 8 32.89 45.69 -28.13
CA LEU A 8 32.21 45.32 -26.89
C LEU A 8 32.75 43.96 -26.44
N LEU A 9 33.54 43.95 -25.36
CA LEU A 9 33.97 42.72 -24.70
C LEU A 9 32.75 42.19 -23.90
N ALA A 10 32.07 41.17 -24.42
CA ALA A 10 31.00 40.50 -23.69
C ALA A 10 31.63 39.55 -22.66
N LEU A 11 31.59 39.97 -21.39
CA LEU A 11 31.98 39.12 -20.26
C LEU A 11 30.83 38.14 -19.98
N LEU A 12 30.95 36.89 -20.46
CA LEU A 12 30.03 35.80 -20.12
C LEU A 12 30.36 35.27 -18.72
N LEU A 13 29.58 35.70 -17.73
CA LEU A 13 29.58 35.09 -16.40
C LEU A 13 28.77 33.79 -16.46
N ILE A 14 29.45 32.64 -16.60
CA ILE A 14 28.82 31.33 -16.52
C ILE A 14 28.49 31.06 -15.04
N LEU A 15 27.25 31.34 -14.63
CA LEU A 15 26.73 30.94 -13.34
C LEU A 15 26.55 29.41 -13.36
N ARG A 16 27.51 28.66 -12.80
CA ARG A 16 27.29 27.24 -12.51
C ARG A 16 26.28 27.14 -11.37
N VAL A 17 25.01 26.98 -11.72
CA VAL A 17 24.00 26.47 -10.78
C VAL A 17 24.41 25.04 -10.46
N GLY A 18 25.16 24.89 -9.37
CA GLY A 18 25.39 23.59 -8.75
C GLY A 18 24.02 23.01 -8.44
N HIS A 19 23.62 21.98 -9.18
CA HIS A 19 22.44 21.22 -8.85
C HIS A 19 22.78 20.50 -7.56
N ALA A 20 22.40 21.10 -6.43
CA ALA A 20 22.30 20.37 -5.18
C ALA A 20 21.25 19.30 -5.42
N THR A 21 21.68 18.09 -5.76
CA THR A 21 20.83 16.91 -5.74
C THR A 21 20.38 16.73 -4.30
N ILE A 22 19.18 17.22 -3.99
CA ILE A 22 18.55 16.93 -2.71
C ILE A 22 18.44 15.40 -2.66
N PRO A 23 19.09 14.72 -1.71
CA PRO A 23 18.91 13.29 -1.57
C PRO A 23 17.42 13.08 -1.25
N VAL A 24 16.69 12.46 -2.18
CA VAL A 24 15.38 11.91 -1.87
C VAL A 24 15.65 10.81 -0.85
N LEU A 25 15.37 11.09 0.42
CA LEU A 25 15.28 10.06 1.43
C LEU A 25 14.15 9.13 0.97
N LEU A 26 14.53 7.96 0.47
CA LEU A 26 13.60 6.90 0.13
C LEU A 26 13.05 6.37 1.47
N GLN A 27 12.06 7.08 2.04
CA GLN A 27 11.28 6.50 3.14
C GLN A 27 10.58 5.28 2.59
N ALA A 28 10.69 4.16 3.31
CA ALA A 28 9.92 2.96 3.01
C ALA A 28 8.43 3.34 2.96
N GLN A 29 7.85 3.29 1.76
CA GLN A 29 6.47 3.64 1.57
C GLN A 29 5.60 2.51 2.09
N THR A 30 4.75 2.82 3.07
CA THR A 30 3.74 1.89 3.57
C THR A 30 2.38 2.38 3.11
N ILE A 31 1.64 1.50 2.43
CA ILE A 31 0.23 1.73 2.12
C ILE A 31 -0.57 0.98 3.18
N TRP A 32 -1.35 1.70 3.98
CA TRP A 32 -2.20 1.12 5.02
C TRP A 32 -3.66 1.18 4.60
N VAL A 33 -4.33 0.03 4.60
CA VAL A 33 -5.75 -0.11 4.26
C VAL A 33 -6.46 -0.81 5.40
N GLU A 34 -7.54 -0.20 5.90
CA GLU A 34 -8.33 -0.80 6.97
C GLU A 34 -9.16 -1.97 6.45
N GLY A 35 -8.97 -3.14 7.07
CA GLY A 35 -9.57 -4.39 6.60
C GLY A 35 -11.10 -4.38 6.65
N GLU A 36 -11.72 -3.64 7.57
CA GLU A 36 -13.17 -3.51 7.67
C GLU A 36 -13.81 -2.65 6.58
N LYS A 37 -13.03 -1.95 5.73
CA LYS A 37 -13.52 -1.01 4.71
C LYS A 37 -13.24 -1.47 3.28
N PRO A 38 -13.73 -2.64 2.85
CA PRO A 38 -13.55 -3.08 1.47
C PRO A 38 -14.39 -2.23 0.51
N ALA A 39 -13.94 -2.12 -0.74
CA ALA A 39 -14.73 -1.54 -1.82
C ALA A 39 -15.95 -2.41 -2.17
N ARG A 40 -15.80 -3.73 -2.07
CA ARG A 40 -16.88 -4.72 -2.22
C ARG A 40 -16.68 -5.88 -1.26
N SER A 41 -17.77 -6.45 -0.76
CA SER A 41 -17.70 -7.59 0.14
C SER A 41 -18.88 -8.53 -0.04
N THR A 42 -18.61 -9.83 0.09
CA THR A 42 -19.61 -10.90 0.19
C THR A 42 -19.57 -11.58 1.54
N MET A 43 -18.87 -11.00 2.53
CA MET A 43 -18.69 -11.56 3.85
C MET A 43 -20.02 -11.68 4.59
N SER A 44 -20.27 -12.84 5.18
CA SER A 44 -21.44 -13.09 6.04
C SER A 44 -21.08 -12.74 7.48
N ARG A 45 -21.30 -11.50 7.92
CA ARG A 45 -21.00 -11.11 9.30
C ARG A 45 -21.99 -11.73 10.28
N HIS A 46 -21.52 -12.15 11.44
CA HIS A 46 -22.35 -12.72 12.51
C HIS A 46 -22.31 -11.84 13.77
N PRO A 47 -23.18 -10.81 13.88
CA PRO A 47 -23.01 -9.68 14.79
C PRO A 47 -23.17 -10.02 16.28
N TRP A 48 -23.78 -11.16 16.62
CA TRP A 48 -24.20 -11.45 17.99
C TRP A 48 -23.09 -11.89 18.95
N TRP A 49 -22.20 -12.78 18.51
CA TRP A 49 -21.13 -13.31 19.37
C TRP A 49 -19.79 -13.40 18.66
N TYR A 50 -19.78 -13.83 17.40
CA TYR A 50 -18.56 -13.96 16.62
C TYR A 50 -17.88 -12.61 16.38
N ASP A 51 -18.67 -11.55 16.18
CA ASP A 51 -18.18 -10.20 15.89
C ASP A 51 -17.90 -9.34 17.13
N GLN A 52 -18.07 -9.89 18.33
CA GLN A 52 -17.92 -9.21 19.63
C GLN A 52 -16.47 -9.23 20.14
N VAL A 53 -15.52 -8.84 19.29
CA VAL A 53 -14.09 -8.76 19.66
C VAL A 53 -13.77 -7.47 20.43
N LYS A 54 -12.66 -7.45 21.18
CA LYS A 54 -12.14 -6.22 21.81
C LYS A 54 -11.53 -5.29 20.76
N LYS A 55 -12.30 -4.30 20.33
CA LYS A 55 -11.94 -3.42 19.18
C LYS A 55 -10.94 -2.30 19.52
N ASN A 56 -10.72 -1.99 20.79
CA ASN A 56 -9.86 -0.89 21.23
C ASN A 56 -8.35 -1.08 20.92
N LEU A 57 -7.94 -2.28 20.50
CA LEU A 57 -6.57 -2.59 20.09
C LEU A 57 -6.42 -2.74 18.57
N LEU A 58 -7.49 -2.45 17.81
CA LEU A 58 -7.53 -2.53 16.37
C LEU A 58 -7.38 -1.13 15.77
N SER A 59 -6.62 -1.05 14.68
CA SER A 59 -6.69 0.15 13.83
C SER A 59 -8.10 0.25 13.26
N GLY A 60 -8.58 1.47 12.99
CA GLY A 60 -9.95 1.69 12.53
C GLY A 60 -11.06 1.36 13.55
N SER A 61 -10.72 0.79 14.71
CA SER A 61 -11.64 0.35 15.76
C SER A 61 -12.67 -0.70 15.30
N ASP A 62 -12.36 -1.49 14.28
CA ASP A 62 -13.18 -2.61 13.84
C ASP A 62 -12.35 -3.71 13.15
N TRP A 63 -13.02 -4.76 12.66
CA TRP A 63 -12.41 -5.85 11.90
C TRP A 63 -13.38 -6.46 10.89
N MET A 64 -12.83 -7.24 9.96
CA MET A 64 -13.58 -8.07 9.03
C MET A 64 -13.82 -9.48 9.60
N SER A 65 -15.05 -9.98 9.46
CA SER A 65 -15.44 -11.33 9.88
C SER A 65 -16.33 -12.00 8.83
N ASN A 66 -16.22 -13.33 8.71
CA ASN A 66 -17.08 -14.17 7.87
C ASN A 66 -17.52 -15.40 8.65
N TRP A 67 -18.81 -15.71 8.58
CA TRP A 67 -19.43 -16.88 9.17
C TRP A 67 -20.43 -17.47 8.16
N SER A 68 -20.04 -18.55 7.49
CA SER A 68 -20.87 -19.26 6.53
C SER A 68 -20.34 -20.67 6.30
N ASP A 69 -21.24 -21.65 6.28
CA ASP A 69 -20.92 -23.03 5.91
C ASP A 69 -21.06 -23.26 4.39
N ASP A 70 -21.74 -22.36 3.69
CA ASP A 70 -22.15 -22.54 2.29
C ASP A 70 -21.18 -21.90 1.29
N LYS A 71 -20.46 -20.85 1.70
CA LYS A 71 -19.61 -20.08 0.80
C LYS A 71 -18.42 -19.41 1.49
N ASP A 72 -17.37 -19.23 0.72
CA ASP A 72 -16.26 -18.36 1.08
C ASP A 72 -16.72 -16.89 1.11
N GLY A 73 -16.18 -16.13 2.06
CA GLY A 73 -16.33 -14.68 2.09
C GLY A 73 -15.21 -14.02 1.30
N VAL A 74 -15.55 -13.11 0.40
CA VAL A 74 -14.59 -12.33 -0.40
C VAL A 74 -14.70 -10.86 -0.05
N ALA A 75 -13.57 -10.22 0.21
CA ALA A 75 -13.44 -8.78 0.38
C ALA A 75 -12.47 -8.24 -0.68
N GLU A 76 -12.90 -7.20 -1.39
CA GLU A 76 -12.12 -6.57 -2.44
C GLU A 76 -11.70 -5.16 -2.02
N TYR A 77 -10.43 -4.83 -2.27
CA TYR A 77 -9.84 -3.55 -1.96
C TYR A 77 -9.27 -2.94 -3.24
N VAL A 78 -9.56 -1.66 -3.47
CA VAL A 78 -8.92 -0.86 -4.53
C VAL A 78 -7.82 -0.06 -3.87
N ILE A 79 -6.58 -0.27 -4.32
CA ILE A 79 -5.38 0.32 -3.71
C ILE A 79 -4.72 1.23 -4.76
N GLU A 80 -4.62 2.52 -4.44
CA GLU A 80 -3.81 3.45 -5.24
C GLU A 80 -2.34 3.29 -4.85
N VAL A 81 -1.52 2.83 -5.80
CA VAL A 81 -0.08 2.66 -5.62
C VAL A 81 0.63 3.91 -6.17
N PRO A 82 1.19 4.78 -5.31
CA PRO A 82 1.68 6.10 -5.73
C PRO A 82 3.05 6.06 -6.42
N ALA A 83 3.78 4.94 -6.36
CA ALA A 83 5.07 4.78 -7.02
C ALA A 83 5.27 3.34 -7.52
N THR A 84 5.89 3.17 -8.68
CA THR A 84 6.27 1.83 -9.17
C THR A 84 7.37 1.24 -8.29
N GLY A 85 7.25 -0.02 -7.91
CA GLY A 85 8.26 -0.73 -7.14
C GLY A 85 7.79 -2.09 -6.64
N HIS A 86 8.64 -2.73 -5.84
CA HIS A 86 8.30 -3.97 -5.14
C HIS A 86 7.66 -3.64 -3.79
N TYR A 87 6.47 -4.20 -3.55
CA TYR A 87 5.75 -4.09 -2.30
C TYR A 87 5.62 -5.46 -1.66
N THR A 88 5.77 -5.53 -0.34
CA THR A 88 5.40 -6.72 0.42
C THR A 88 3.96 -6.56 0.88
N LEU A 89 3.10 -7.53 0.53
CA LEU A 89 1.75 -7.61 1.08
C LEU A 89 1.82 -8.10 2.53
N TRP A 90 1.23 -7.34 3.45
CA TRP A 90 1.04 -7.72 4.85
C TRP A 90 -0.45 -7.78 5.16
N ILE A 91 -0.88 -8.83 5.84
CA ILE A 91 -2.26 -9.00 6.30
C ILE A 91 -2.24 -9.23 7.81
N ARG A 92 -2.99 -8.41 8.54
CA ARG A 92 -3.24 -8.59 9.98
C ARG A 92 -4.57 -9.33 10.14
N ALA A 93 -4.51 -10.63 10.41
CA ALA A 93 -5.68 -11.48 10.60
C ALA A 93 -5.55 -12.35 11.84
N ASN A 94 -6.67 -12.89 12.33
CA ASN A 94 -6.69 -13.91 13.37
C ASN A 94 -6.32 -15.27 12.74
N PRO A 95 -5.23 -15.94 13.16
CA PRO A 95 -4.84 -17.22 12.57
C PRO A 95 -5.67 -18.41 13.07
N VAL A 96 -6.40 -18.28 14.19
CA VAL A 96 -7.09 -19.41 14.82
C VAL A 96 -8.23 -19.90 13.92
N GLY A 97 -8.14 -21.16 13.48
CA GLY A 97 -9.17 -21.82 12.66
C GLY A 97 -9.43 -21.18 11.29
N THR A 98 -8.52 -20.32 10.84
CA THR A 98 -8.73 -19.46 9.66
C THR A 98 -7.93 -19.97 8.47
N ARG A 99 -8.55 -19.95 7.28
CA ARG A 99 -7.88 -20.12 5.99
C ARG A 99 -8.10 -18.85 5.18
N LEU A 100 -7.02 -18.28 4.65
CA LEU A 100 -7.09 -17.10 3.78
C LEU A 100 -6.33 -17.39 2.49
N ALA A 101 -6.78 -16.75 1.43
CA ALA A 101 -6.04 -16.63 0.18
C ALA A 101 -6.16 -15.19 -0.31
N TYR A 102 -5.19 -14.75 -1.10
CA TYR A 102 -5.24 -13.46 -1.76
C TYR A 102 -5.10 -13.62 -3.27
N LEU A 103 -5.62 -12.63 -4.00
CA LEU A 103 -5.44 -12.49 -5.43
C LEU A 103 -5.15 -11.00 -5.68
N ILE A 104 -4.13 -10.72 -6.49
CA ILE A 104 -3.77 -9.36 -6.91
C ILE A 104 -4.05 -9.24 -8.41
N ASP A 105 -4.75 -8.17 -8.79
CA ASP A 105 -5.16 -7.87 -10.17
C ASP A 105 -5.87 -9.04 -10.87
N SER A 106 -5.23 -9.61 -11.89
CA SER A 106 -5.71 -10.77 -12.66
C SER A 106 -4.90 -12.03 -12.38
N GLY A 107 -4.20 -12.05 -11.24
CA GLY A 107 -3.38 -13.19 -10.79
C GLY A 107 -4.20 -14.40 -10.37
N LYS A 108 -3.56 -15.29 -9.61
CA LYS A 108 -4.18 -16.50 -9.07
C LYS A 108 -4.38 -16.36 -7.57
N TRP A 109 -5.40 -17.03 -7.05
CA TRP A 109 -5.57 -17.22 -5.62
C TRP A 109 -4.34 -17.92 -5.04
N THR A 110 -3.70 -17.24 -4.09
CA THR A 110 -2.51 -17.72 -3.39
C THR A 110 -2.88 -17.91 -1.92
N PRO A 111 -2.84 -19.15 -1.40
CA PRO A 111 -3.09 -19.42 0.01
C PRO A 111 -2.07 -18.70 0.90
N ILE A 112 -2.54 -18.19 2.04
CA ILE A 112 -1.70 -17.61 3.08
C ILE A 112 -1.44 -18.70 4.11
N ASP A 113 -0.17 -18.90 4.47
CA ASP A 113 0.18 -19.75 5.60
C ASP A 113 -0.24 -19.07 6.91
N MET A 114 -1.31 -19.60 7.53
CA MET A 114 -1.85 -19.10 8.79
C MET A 114 -1.24 -19.79 10.02
N THR A 115 -0.27 -20.70 9.84
CA THR A 115 0.29 -21.51 10.94
C THR A 115 1.46 -20.84 11.68
N GLY A 116 1.94 -19.68 11.20
CA GLY A 116 3.06 -18.94 11.78
C GLY A 116 3.15 -17.53 11.21
N ARG A 117 4.05 -16.68 11.75
CA ARG A 117 4.17 -15.24 11.44
C ARG A 117 4.42 -15.02 9.93
N SER A 118 3.37 -14.85 9.13
CA SER A 118 3.45 -14.78 7.68
C SER A 118 3.95 -13.40 7.23
N SER A 119 5.17 -13.33 6.69
CA SER A 119 5.53 -12.33 5.69
C SER A 119 5.74 -13.07 4.36
N SER A 120 4.79 -12.94 3.44
CA SER A 120 4.94 -13.48 2.10
C SER A 120 5.96 -12.63 1.34
N ARG A 121 7.15 -13.18 1.09
CA ARG A 121 8.13 -12.60 0.17
C ARG A 121 7.72 -12.98 -1.25
N THR A 122 7.36 -11.99 -2.05
CA THR A 122 7.22 -12.05 -3.51
C THR A 122 8.11 -11.01 -4.14
#